data_AF-D2QPK4-F1
#
_entry.id   AF-D2QPK4-F1
#
_cell.length_a   1.000
_cell.length_b   1.000
_cell.length_c   1.000
_cell.angle_alpha   90.00
_cell.angle_beta   90.00
_cell.angle_gamma   90.00
#
_symmetry.space_group_name_H-M   'P 1'
#
loop_
_entity.id
_entity.type
_entity.pdbx_description
1 polymer ?
#
loop_
_entity_poly.entity_id
_entity_poly.type
_entity_poly.pdbx_seq_one_letter_code
_entity_poly.pdbx_strand_id
1 'polypeptide(L)' 'MNTAPNYEQLIAEGIKGLPQQYLSEVADFVLFLRRRVVEQQPYDIDSVRQELSMLNTRQQQHLEDEFADFDQRFPKE' A
#
# COMPACT_ATOMS: atom_id res chain seq x y z
N MET A 1 12.22 -37.06 22.48
CA MET A 1 12.06 -35.63 22.83
C MET A 1 12.04 -34.85 21.53
N ASN A 2 10.90 -34.29 21.12
CA ASN A 2 10.83 -33.41 19.95
C ASN A 2 11.25 -32.01 20.41
N THR A 3 12.52 -31.66 20.24
CA THR A 3 12.98 -30.28 20.36
C THR A 3 12.32 -29.46 19.26
N ALA A 4 11.56 -28.43 19.63
CA ALA A 4 10.97 -27.51 18.67
C ALA A 4 12.08 -26.95 17.76
N PRO A 5 11.84 -26.85 16.44
CA PRO A 5 12.85 -26.36 15.51
C PRO A 5 13.21 -24.90 15.83
N ASN A 6 14.51 -24.59 15.77
CA ASN A 6 14.98 -23.22 15.89
C ASN A 6 14.70 -22.47 14.58
N TYR A 7 13.58 -21.75 14.54
CA TYR A 7 13.12 -21.04 13.35
C TYR A 7 14.07 -19.91 12.92
N GLU A 8 14.74 -19.24 13.85
CA GLU A 8 15.71 -18.20 13.52
C GLU A 8 16.87 -18.78 12.71
N GLN A 9 17.38 -19.94 13.14
CA GLN A 9 18.45 -20.63 12.43
C GLN A 9 18.00 -21.12 11.05
N LEU A 10 16.77 -21.67 10.95
CA LEU A 10 16.23 -22.12 9.66
C LEU A 10 16.08 -20.97 8.66
N ILE A 11 15.62 -19.80 9.11
CA ILE A 11 15.51 -18.60 8.26
C ILE A 11 16.89 -18.12 7.85
N ALA A 12 17.84 -18.02 8.79
CA ALA A 12 19.19 -17.55 8.52
C ALA A 12 19.94 -18.44 7.51
N GLU A 13 19.80 -19.77 7.63
CA GLU A 13 20.37 -20.70 6.64
C GLU A 13 19.60 -20.68 5.32
N GLY A 14 18.27 -20.56 5.36
CA GLY A 14 17.41 -20.58 4.17
C GLY A 14 17.58 -19.38 3.23
N ILE A 15 18.06 -18.23 3.74
CA ILE A 15 18.30 -17.03 2.94
C ILE A 15 19.75 -16.89 2.43
N LYS A 16 20.67 -17.75 2.88
CA LYS A 16 22.09 -17.66 2.45
C LYS A 16 22.20 -17.90 0.95
N GLY A 17 22.91 -17.00 0.28
CA GLY A 17 23.17 -17.09 -1.17
C GLY A 17 21.97 -16.70 -2.04
N LEU A 18 20.86 -16.24 -1.46
CA LEU A 18 19.77 -15.68 -2.24
C LEU A 18 20.22 -14.38 -2.94
N PRO A 19 19.83 -14.18 -4.21
CA PRO A 19 19.99 -12.90 -4.88
C PRO A 19 19.31 -11.75 -4.13
N GLN A 20 19.90 -10.56 -4.24
CA GLN A 20 19.44 -9.34 -3.55
C GLN A 20 17.94 -9.06 -3.73
N GLN A 21 17.40 -9.30 -4.93
CA GLN A 21 15.97 -9.08 -5.23
C GLN A 21 15.03 -9.94 -4.37
N TYR A 22 15.43 -11.18 -4.07
CA TYR A 22 14.62 -12.07 -3.22
C TYR A 22 14.81 -11.75 -1.74
N LEU A 23 16.00 -11.28 -1.35
CA LEU A 23 16.25 -10.79 0.00
C LEU A 23 15.39 -9.55 0.31
N SER A 24 15.19 -8.64 -0.65
CA SER A 24 14.25 -7.52 -0.48
C SER A 24 12.82 -7.98 -0.26
N GLU A 25 12.34 -8.97 -1.02
CA GLU A 25 10.99 -9.50 -0.83
C GLU A 25 10.79 -10.14 0.55
N VAL A 26 11.79 -10.89 1.05
CA VAL A 26 11.76 -11.45 2.40
C VAL A 26 11.74 -10.33 3.45
N ALA A 27 12.56 -9.29 3.28
CA ALA A 27 12.60 -8.16 4.20
C ALA A 27 11.25 -7.41 4.25
N ASP A 28 10.64 -7.17 3.09
CA ASP A 28 9.33 -6.53 2.98
C ASP A 28 8.24 -7.35 3.67
N PHE A 29 8.27 -8.68 3.48
CA PHE A 29 7.32 -9.59 4.12
C PHE A 29 7.46 -9.59 5.65
N VAL A 30 8.70 -9.63 6.17
CA VAL A 30 8.95 -9.57 7.62
C VAL A 30 8.50 -8.23 8.20
N LEU A 31 8.75 -7.12 7.49
CA LEU A 31 8.28 -5.79 7.88
C LEU A 31 6.75 -5.73 7.92
N PHE A 32 6.09 -6.27 6.91
CA PHE A 32 4.63 -6.38 6.86
C PHE A 32 4.08 -7.17 8.04
N LEU A 33 4.64 -8.35 8.33
CA LEU A 33 4.22 -9.16 9.48
C LEU A 33 4.42 -8.41 10.80
N ARG A 34 5.55 -7.74 10.95
CA ARG A 34 5.84 -6.94 12.15
C ARG A 34 4.82 -5.82 12.31
N ARG A 35 4.51 -5.08 11.25
CA ARG A 35 3.44 -4.06 11.26
C ARG A 35 2.10 -4.69 11.60
N ARG A 36 1.67 -5.73 10.90
CA ARG A 36 0.39 -6.41 11.14
C ARG A 36 0.23 -6.94 12.58
N VAL A 37 1.29 -7.44 13.20
CA VAL A 37 1.25 -8.05 14.54
C VAL A 37 1.42 -7.01 15.65
N VAL A 38 2.28 -6.00 15.44
CA VAL A 38 2.60 -4.96 16.43
C VAL A 38 1.63 -3.79 16.34
N GLU A 39 1.29 -3.36 15.13
CA GLU A 39 0.17 -2.46 14.87
C GLU A 39 -1.11 -3.29 14.86
N GLN A 40 -1.55 -3.72 16.05
CA GLN A 40 -2.97 -4.04 16.29
C GLN A 40 -3.84 -2.76 16.24
N GLN A 41 -3.46 -1.77 15.43
CA GLN A 41 -4.32 -0.65 15.15
C GLN A 41 -5.42 -1.21 14.25
N PRO A 42 -6.71 -1.09 14.64
CA PRO A 42 -7.78 -1.38 13.70
C PRO A 42 -7.48 -0.55 12.46
N TYR A 43 -7.46 -1.20 11.30
CA TYR A 43 -7.35 -0.52 10.02
C TYR A 43 -8.35 0.63 10.08
N ASP A 44 -7.86 1.87 10.08
CA ASP A 44 -8.72 3.03 10.26
C ASP A 44 -9.47 3.25 8.94
N ILE A 45 -10.54 2.48 8.78
CA ILE A 45 -11.38 2.51 7.60
C ILE A 45 -11.95 3.92 7.40
N ASP A 46 -12.09 4.71 8.46
CA ASP A 46 -12.59 6.07 8.37
C ASP A 46 -11.55 7.01 7.76
N SER A 47 -10.26 6.90 8.08
CA SER A 47 -9.22 7.67 7.37
C SER A 47 -9.09 7.26 5.90
N VAL A 48 -9.15 5.96 5.58
CA VAL A 48 -9.15 5.50 4.18
C VAL A 48 -10.37 6.01 3.41
N ARG A 49 -11.57 5.98 4.02
CA ARG A 49 -12.78 6.55 3.41
C ARG A 49 -12.67 8.05 3.21
N GLN A 50 -12.08 8.76 4.16
CA GLN A 50 -11.89 10.20 4.05
C GLN A 50 -10.91 10.55 2.93
N GLU A 51 -9.82 9.79 2.79
CA GLU A 51 -8.85 9.94 1.70
C GLU A 51 -9.48 9.69 0.33
N LEU A 52 -10.26 8.61 0.19
CA LEU A 52 -11.01 8.30 -1.04
C LEU A 52 -12.04 9.37 -1.38
N SER A 53 -12.75 9.91 -0.39
CA SER A 53 -13.69 11.00 -0.59
C SER A 53 -12.97 12.27 -1.09
N MET A 54 -11.83 12.62 -0.49
CA MET A 54 -11.04 13.77 -0.92
C MET A 54 -10.50 13.61 -2.34
N LEU A 55 -10.10 12.39 -2.72
CA LEU A 55 -9.65 12.08 -4.07
C LEU A 55 -10.77 12.26 -5.10
N ASN A 56 -11.98 11.79 -4.78
CA ASN A 56 -13.15 11.95 -5.63
C ASN A 56 -13.54 13.43 -5.80
N THR A 57 -13.52 14.21 -4.72
CA THR A 57 -13.77 15.66 -4.79
C THR A 57 -12.75 16.39 -5.64
N ARG A 58 -11.45 16.07 -5.50
CA ARG A 58 -10.39 16.69 -6.32
C ARG A 58 -10.53 16.34 -7.80
N GLN A 59 -10.86 15.09 -8.12
CA GLN A 59 -11.09 14.68 -9.51
C GLN A 59 -12.30 15.37 -10.13
N GLN A 60 -13.40 15.48 -9.38
CA GLN A 60 -14.58 16.19 -9.85
C GLN A 60 -14.29 17.68 -10.07
N GLN A 61 -13.59 18.32 -9.13
CA GLN A 61 -13.22 19.72 -9.26
C GLN A 61 -12.24 19.97 -10.43
N HIS A 62 -11.31 19.05 -10.66
CA HIS A 62 -10.42 19.11 -11.81
C HIS A 62 -11.21 19.04 -13.13
N LEU A 63 -12.22 18.18 -13.23
CA LEU A 63 -13.09 18.12 -14.40
C LEU A 63 -13.92 19.41 -14.55
N GLU A 64 -14.47 19.94 -13.46
CA GLU A 64 -15.20 21.22 -13.50
C GLU A 64 -14.30 22.37 -14.01
N ASP A 65 -13.04 22.42 -13.58
CA ASP A 65 -12.06 23.40 -14.07
C ASP A 65 -11.71 23.19 -15.56
N GLU A 66 -11.55 21.94 -16.01
CA GLU A 66 -11.26 21.61 -17.42
C GLU A 66 -12.42 22.00 -18.35
N PHE A 67 -13.66 21.88 -17.87
CA PHE A 67 -14.88 22.15 -18.62
C PHE A 67 -15.49 23.53 -18.37
N ALA A 68 -14.93 24.35 -17.47
CA ALA A 68 -15.46 25.68 -17.13
C ALA A 68 -15.66 26.59 -18.36
N ASP A 69 -14.74 26.52 -19.32
CA ASP A 69 -14.81 27.30 -20.57
C ASP A 69 -15.17 26.44 -21.80
N PHE A 70 -15.81 25.28 -21.61
CA PHE A 70 -16.12 24.36 -22.70
C PHE A 70 -17.12 24.97 -23.70
N ASP A 71 -18.21 25.58 -23.20
CA ASP A 71 -19.24 26.21 -24.05
C ASP A 71 -18.74 27.46 -24.79
N GLN A 72 -17.72 28.14 -24.26
CA GLN A 72 -17.07 29.27 -24.96
C GLN A 72 -16.08 28.81 -26.04
N ARG A 73 -15.37 27.69 -25.81
CA ARG A 73 -14.39 27.14 -26.76
C ARG A 73 -15.03 26.34 -27.89
N PHE A 74 -16.23 25.80 -27.68
CA PHE A 74 -17.00 25.06 -28.67
C PHE A 74 -18.45 25.57 -28.75
N PRO A 75 -18.66 26.78 -29.30
CA PRO A 75 -20.02 27.29 -29.51
C PRO A 75 -20.77 26.36 -30.46
N LYS A 76 -21.96 25.94 -30.07
CA LYS A 76 -22.84 25.12 -30.92
C LYS A 76 -23.35 25.99 -32.08
N GLU A 77 -23.21 25.49 -33.30
CA GLU A 77 -23.84 26.07 -34.51
C GLU A 77 -25.37 26.09 -34.39
#